data_AF-A0A7Y0ZV81-F1
#
_entry.id   AF-A0A7Y0ZV81-F1
#
_cell.length_a   1.000
_cell.length_b   1.000
_cell.length_c   1.000
_cell.angle_alpha   90.00
_cell.angle_beta   90.00
_cell.angle_gamma   90.00
#
_symmetry.space_group_name_H-M   'P 1'
#
loop_
_entity.id
_entity.type
_entity.pdbx_description
1 polymer ?
#
loop_
_entity_poly.entity_id
_entity_poly.type
_entity_poly.pdbx_seq_one_letter_code
_entity_poly.pdbx_strand_id
1 'polypeptide(L)'
;MRKQVWSIDVNGQPYISQQIGSRQFRIQFNIDISPGDALSFADIRLYNLDKGSNVAQKSSIVLRAGYEDNVDAVFTGYVTNTLRERDPGSPEIITRLICRSGQPATDRASAQLSFGVGTRVEEVIRALAAAWPLPIDIDNAQFADARPLSSGLVVDGDIPQAMTDLAYAYKFEWMQDRGRIVVTKPNMPRTATVVKVDQFSGMIGIPEVSRGPDGLGVFVAVQLNPALRINGKINVESEFATFNTGNLFVTELTGDATANGEYNIFAMKHSGDSHSDLWRTEIDGLRAGTIPTATETATQQNGKLVWGARVDQAFRVKVREIGGRLSIDPNWIMAVMGFETGYTFSPAARNPGSTATGLIQLLEASAREVGTSTSQLARMTAVRQLDYVEAYYKPYSGRIRNLGDAYLAVLWPAAVGRPDSYVMWERDTGPYQREYAANSGLDVSRNGVITRGEAVASVNTSYMRGQQFVR
;
A
#
# COMPACT_ATOMS: atom_id res chain seq x y z
N MET A 1 0.67 -26.65 20.86
CA MET A 1 0.24 -25.73 19.79
C MET A 1 -0.91 -24.90 20.29
N ARG A 2 -0.84 -23.56 20.16
CA ARG A 2 -1.98 -22.68 20.44
C ARG A 2 -3.10 -23.00 19.46
N LYS A 3 -4.34 -23.13 19.91
CA LYS A 3 -5.45 -23.38 18.99
C LYS A 3 -5.94 -22.06 18.41
N GLN A 4 -6.19 -22.08 17.10
CA GLN A 4 -6.80 -20.97 16.37
C GLN A 4 -8.23 -20.77 16.87
N VAL A 5 -8.63 -19.52 17.06
CA VAL A 5 -9.97 -19.17 17.53
C VAL A 5 -10.56 -18.11 16.62
N TRP A 6 -11.84 -18.25 16.27
CA TRP A 6 -12.56 -17.26 15.48
C TRP A 6 -14.07 -17.25 15.76
N SER A 7 -14.72 -16.12 15.48
CA SER A 7 -16.18 -15.97 15.52
C SER A 7 -16.63 -14.87 14.56
N ILE A 8 -17.92 -14.88 14.22
CA ILE A 8 -18.53 -13.85 13.37
C ILE A 8 -19.81 -13.34 14.02
N ASP A 9 -19.88 -12.02 14.18
CA ASP A 9 -21.10 -11.32 14.53
C ASP A 9 -21.65 -10.62 13.28
N VAL A 10 -22.96 -10.71 13.05
CA VAL A 10 -23.67 -10.01 11.96
C VAL A 10 -24.78 -9.17 12.58
N ASN A 11 -24.87 -7.89 12.22
CA ASN A 11 -25.88 -6.97 12.76
C ASN A 11 -25.88 -6.90 14.30
N GLY A 12 -24.68 -6.97 14.89
CA GLY A 12 -24.49 -6.93 16.35
C GLY A 12 -24.91 -8.20 17.08
N GLN A 13 -25.29 -9.27 16.37
CA GLN A 13 -25.69 -10.55 16.96
C GLN A 13 -24.72 -11.66 16.56
N PRO A 14 -24.45 -12.66 17.43
CA PRO A 14 -23.63 -13.80 17.07
C PRO A 14 -24.22 -14.57 15.89
N TYR A 15 -23.48 -14.66 14.78
CA TYR A 15 -23.86 -15.43 13.60
C TYR A 15 -23.17 -16.79 13.57
N ILE A 16 -21.87 -16.81 13.84
CA ILE A 16 -21.10 -18.02 14.14
C ILE A 16 -20.46 -17.82 15.50
N SER A 17 -20.90 -18.62 16.47
CA SER A 17 -20.31 -18.64 17.81
C SER A 17 -18.86 -19.09 17.77
N GLN A 18 -18.11 -18.78 18.82
CA GLN A 18 -16.67 -19.03 18.90
C GLN A 18 -16.30 -20.48 18.54
N GLN A 19 -15.50 -20.62 17.50
CA GLN A 19 -14.89 -21.87 17.07
C GLN A 19 -13.46 -21.95 17.59
N ILE A 20 -13.02 -23.15 17.98
CA ILE A 20 -11.67 -23.40 18.49
C ILE A 20 -11.09 -24.60 17.73
N GLY A 21 -9.98 -24.37 17.03
CA GLY A 21 -9.36 -25.35 16.13
C GLY A 21 -10.22 -25.70 14.91
N SER A 22 -9.88 -26.81 14.26
CA SER A 22 -10.61 -27.33 13.09
C SER A 22 -11.85 -28.09 13.54
N ARG A 23 -12.97 -27.38 13.66
CA ARG A 23 -14.31 -27.90 14.02
C ARG A 23 -15.26 -27.84 12.83
N GLN A 24 -16.56 -28.06 13.11
CA GLN A 24 -17.67 -28.16 12.16
C GLN A 24 -17.71 -27.05 11.09
N PHE A 25 -17.36 -25.80 11.43
CA PHE A 25 -17.25 -24.70 10.48
C PHE A 25 -15.80 -24.43 10.07
N ARG A 26 -15.60 -24.15 8.77
CA ARG A 26 -14.33 -23.63 8.24
C ARG A 26 -14.50 -22.18 7.81
N ILE A 27 -13.47 -21.39 8.06
CA ILE A 27 -13.34 -20.02 7.57
C ILE A 27 -12.03 -19.89 6.80
N GLN A 28 -12.07 -19.14 5.70
CA GLN A 28 -10.89 -18.51 5.13
C GLN A 28 -11.08 -17.01 5.09
N PHE A 29 -10.04 -16.22 5.36
CA PHE A 29 -10.12 -14.78 5.21
C PHE A 29 -8.80 -14.16 4.79
N ASN A 30 -8.91 -13.07 4.06
CA ASN A 30 -7.84 -12.11 3.81
C ASN A 30 -8.38 -10.72 4.15
N ILE A 31 -7.68 -10.00 5.02
CA ILE A 31 -8.05 -8.64 5.43
C ILE A 31 -6.86 -7.73 5.13
N ASP A 32 -7.04 -6.79 4.21
CA ASP A 32 -6.03 -5.81 3.82
C ASP A 32 -6.28 -4.49 4.55
N ILE A 33 -5.27 -4.03 5.29
CA ILE A 33 -5.30 -2.79 6.08
C ILE A 33 -4.14 -1.92 5.61
N SER A 34 -4.46 -0.91 4.80
CA SER A 34 -3.49 0.04 4.25
C SER A 34 -4.06 1.46 4.30
N PRO A 35 -3.30 2.46 4.75
CA PRO A 35 -3.77 3.84 4.87
C PRO A 35 -4.06 4.49 3.50
N GLY A 36 -3.46 3.99 2.41
CA GLY A 36 -3.64 4.55 1.07
C GLY A 36 -5.06 4.46 0.50
N ASP A 37 -5.92 3.61 1.07
CA ASP A 37 -7.28 3.36 0.55
C ASP A 37 -8.38 3.98 1.43
N ALA A 38 -8.02 4.70 2.51
CA ALA A 38 -8.90 5.21 3.58
C ALA A 38 -9.80 4.16 4.28
N LEU A 39 -9.87 2.96 3.74
CA LEU A 39 -10.71 1.84 4.14
C LEU A 39 -9.85 0.57 4.19
N SER A 40 -10.30 -0.39 5.00
CA SER A 40 -9.82 -1.77 4.96
C SER A 40 -10.79 -2.65 4.20
N PHE A 41 -10.29 -3.69 3.55
CA PHE A 41 -11.10 -4.64 2.79
C PHE A 41 -10.94 -6.03 3.38
N ALA A 42 -12.02 -6.81 3.36
CA ALA A 42 -11.96 -8.20 3.75
C ALA A 42 -12.67 -9.10 2.73
N ASP A 43 -12.00 -10.19 2.36
CA ASP A 43 -12.56 -11.32 1.62
C ASP A 43 -12.69 -12.49 2.59
N ILE A 44 -13.92 -12.82 2.99
CA ILE A 44 -14.22 -13.86 3.99
C ILE A 44 -15.00 -14.98 3.30
N ARG A 45 -14.51 -16.21 3.37
CA ARG A 45 -15.19 -17.42 2.88
C ARG A 45 -15.62 -18.29 4.06
N LEU A 46 -16.89 -18.66 4.08
CA LEU A 46 -17.49 -19.53 5.09
C LEU A 46 -17.95 -20.82 4.45
N TYR A 47 -17.56 -21.93 5.07
CA TYR A 47 -17.84 -23.28 4.62
C TYR A 47 -18.77 -23.98 5.61
N ASN A 48 -19.43 -25.05 5.17
CA ASN A 48 -20.34 -25.88 5.97
C ASN A 48 -21.50 -25.10 6.60
N LEU A 49 -21.92 -24.01 5.96
CA LEU A 49 -23.16 -23.32 6.31
C LEU A 49 -24.37 -24.05 5.75
N ASP A 50 -25.47 -24.03 6.48
CA ASP A 50 -26.75 -24.54 5.97
C ASP A 50 -27.18 -23.75 4.71
N LYS A 51 -27.89 -24.43 3.78
CA LYS A 51 -28.33 -23.84 2.51
C LYS A 51 -29.22 -22.60 2.69
N GLY A 52 -30.00 -22.55 3.77
CA GLY A 52 -30.86 -21.41 4.10
C GLY A 52 -30.12 -20.23 4.75
N SER A 53 -28.87 -20.42 5.19
CA SER A 53 -28.09 -19.39 5.87
C SER A 53 -27.74 -18.25 4.90
N ASN A 54 -28.22 -17.04 5.17
CA ASN A 54 -27.97 -15.89 4.29
C ASN A 54 -27.48 -14.68 5.09
N VAL A 55 -26.42 -14.04 4.61
CA VAL A 55 -25.96 -12.74 5.11
C VAL A 55 -26.32 -11.72 4.04
N ALA A 56 -27.26 -10.84 4.37
CA ALA A 56 -27.71 -9.81 3.42
C ALA A 56 -26.61 -8.77 3.16
N GLN A 57 -26.56 -8.25 1.94
CA GLN A 57 -25.75 -7.06 1.63
C GLN A 57 -26.10 -5.92 2.58
N LYS A 58 -25.12 -5.06 2.88
CA LYS A 58 -25.18 -3.94 3.83
C LYS A 58 -25.31 -4.37 5.30
N SER A 59 -25.35 -5.67 5.61
CA SER A 59 -25.26 -6.11 7.01
C SER A 59 -23.92 -5.68 7.61
N SER A 60 -23.94 -5.21 8.85
CA SER A 60 -22.70 -5.02 9.60
C SER A 60 -22.11 -6.36 9.97
N ILE A 61 -20.79 -6.45 9.99
CA ILE A 61 -20.05 -7.68 10.28
C ILE A 61 -18.83 -7.38 11.13
N VAL A 62 -18.60 -8.22 12.14
CA VAL A 62 -17.38 -8.24 12.94
C VAL A 62 -16.78 -9.63 12.85
N LEU A 63 -15.56 -9.72 12.33
CA LEU A 63 -14.77 -10.95 12.34
C LEU A 63 -13.76 -10.85 13.49
N ARG A 64 -13.86 -11.80 14.43
CA ARG A 64 -12.91 -11.98 15.51
C ARG A 64 -12.03 -13.18 15.20
N ALA A 65 -10.73 -13.02 15.34
CA ALA A 65 -9.77 -14.09 15.10
C ALA A 65 -8.57 -13.93 16.02
N GLY A 66 -7.94 -15.05 16.38
CA GLY A 66 -6.83 -15.06 17.31
C GLY A 66 -6.41 -16.46 17.69
N TYR A 67 -5.86 -16.56 18.89
CA TYR A 67 -5.56 -17.81 19.60
C TYR A 67 -6.27 -17.81 20.96
N GLU A 68 -6.38 -18.96 21.62
CA GLU A 68 -7.09 -19.10 22.90
C GLU A 68 -6.73 -18.06 23.97
N ASP A 69 -5.49 -17.54 23.96
CA ASP A 69 -4.96 -16.53 24.87
C ASP A 69 -5.13 -15.08 24.38
N ASN A 70 -5.44 -14.86 23.10
CA ASN A 70 -5.55 -13.53 22.50
C ASN A 70 -6.49 -13.55 21.28
N VAL A 71 -7.77 -13.22 21.50
CA VAL A 71 -8.80 -13.11 20.46
C VAL A 71 -9.43 -11.73 20.53
N ASP A 72 -9.48 -11.02 19.41
CA ASP A 72 -10.20 -9.76 19.28
C ASP A 72 -10.65 -9.57 17.83
N ALA A 73 -11.39 -8.49 17.55
CA ALA A 73 -11.79 -8.10 16.20
C ALA A 73 -10.54 -7.88 15.34
N VAL A 74 -10.46 -8.60 14.23
CA VAL A 74 -9.47 -8.36 13.17
C VAL A 74 -10.07 -7.57 12.01
N PHE A 75 -11.41 -7.53 11.91
CA PHE A 75 -12.14 -6.71 10.94
C PHE A 75 -13.50 -6.28 11.51
N THR A 76 -13.91 -5.05 11.19
CA THR A 76 -15.25 -4.53 11.46
C THR A 76 -15.67 -3.66 10.30
N GLY A 77 -16.85 -3.92 9.75
CA GLY A 77 -17.32 -3.21 8.58
C GLY A 77 -18.67 -3.72 8.09
N TYR A 78 -18.88 -3.65 6.79
CA TYR A 78 -20.14 -4.00 6.15
C TYR A 78 -19.92 -4.91 4.95
N VAL A 79 -20.86 -5.83 4.77
CA VAL A 79 -20.89 -6.72 3.61
C VAL A 79 -21.31 -5.93 2.37
N THR A 80 -20.44 -5.82 1.38
CA THR A 80 -20.77 -5.21 0.08
C THR A 80 -21.42 -6.21 -0.84
N ASN A 81 -20.87 -7.42 -0.91
CA ASN A 81 -21.38 -8.50 -1.73
C ASN A 81 -21.37 -9.83 -0.98
N THR A 82 -22.44 -10.60 -1.18
CA THR A 82 -22.55 -11.99 -0.73
C THR A 82 -22.63 -12.85 -1.97
N LEU A 83 -21.66 -13.75 -2.14
CA LEU A 83 -21.54 -14.65 -3.28
C LEU A 83 -21.66 -16.09 -2.80
N ARG A 84 -22.28 -16.94 -3.61
CA ARG A 84 -22.26 -18.39 -3.43
C ARG A 84 -21.31 -18.98 -4.45
N GLU A 85 -20.26 -19.60 -3.96
CA GLU A 85 -19.23 -20.25 -4.76
C GLU A 85 -19.25 -21.75 -4.48
N ARG A 86 -18.73 -22.53 -5.42
CA ARG A 86 -18.56 -23.97 -5.29
C ARG A 86 -17.34 -24.36 -6.09
N ASP A 87 -16.38 -24.99 -5.43
CA ASP A 87 -15.19 -25.46 -6.12
C ASP A 87 -15.56 -26.59 -7.11
N PRO A 88 -14.93 -26.63 -8.30
CA PRO A 88 -15.16 -27.70 -9.26
C PRO A 88 -14.95 -29.08 -8.62
N GLY A 89 -15.99 -29.93 -8.66
CA GLY A 89 -15.94 -31.27 -8.08
C GLY A 89 -16.18 -31.37 -6.56
N SER A 90 -16.19 -30.26 -5.82
CA SER A 90 -16.53 -30.27 -4.39
C SER A 90 -18.04 -30.33 -4.18
N PRO A 91 -18.59 -31.07 -3.20
CA PRO A 91 -20.00 -30.97 -2.81
C PRO A 91 -20.31 -29.72 -1.96
N GLU A 92 -19.30 -29.02 -1.46
CA GLU A 92 -19.45 -27.91 -0.51
C GLU A 92 -19.85 -26.60 -1.20
N ILE A 93 -20.81 -25.89 -0.61
CA ILE A 93 -21.19 -24.54 -1.01
C ILE A 93 -20.46 -23.55 -0.09
N ILE A 94 -19.76 -22.62 -0.71
CA ILE A 94 -18.99 -21.57 -0.03
C ILE A 94 -19.82 -20.29 -0.03
N THR A 95 -20.00 -19.67 1.13
CA THR A 95 -20.51 -18.31 1.24
C THR A 95 -19.33 -17.35 1.30
N ARG A 96 -19.10 -16.61 0.22
CA ARG A 96 -18.06 -15.59 0.16
C ARG A 96 -18.65 -14.21 0.41
N LEU A 97 -18.12 -13.53 1.42
CA LEU A 97 -18.50 -12.19 1.84
C LEU A 97 -17.36 -11.25 1.46
N ILE A 98 -17.65 -10.33 0.54
CA ILE A 98 -16.77 -9.20 0.26
C ILE A 98 -17.21 -8.06 1.16
N CYS A 99 -16.27 -7.54 1.94
CA CYS A 99 -16.54 -6.56 2.97
C CYS A 99 -15.58 -5.37 2.84
N ARG A 100 -16.03 -4.22 3.33
CA ARG A 100 -15.20 -3.02 3.49
C ARG A 100 -15.42 -2.44 4.88
N SER A 101 -14.42 -1.77 5.45
CA SER A 101 -14.67 -0.86 6.56
C SER A 101 -15.43 0.37 6.07
N GLY A 102 -16.07 1.07 7.00
CA GLY A 102 -16.95 2.19 6.72
C GLY A 102 -18.30 1.81 6.10
N GLN A 103 -19.34 2.59 6.41
CA GLN A 103 -20.75 2.27 6.14
C GLN A 103 -21.26 2.77 4.77
N PRO A 104 -21.67 1.90 3.82
CA PRO A 104 -21.98 2.30 2.44
C PRO A 104 -23.10 3.35 2.22
N ALA A 105 -23.99 3.58 3.19
CA ALA A 105 -25.14 4.48 3.04
C ALA A 105 -25.16 5.68 4.01
N THR A 106 -24.35 5.67 5.06
CA THR A 106 -24.34 6.68 6.14
C THR A 106 -22.95 7.24 6.45
N ASP A 107 -21.87 6.71 5.86
CA ASP A 107 -20.51 7.30 5.98
C ASP A 107 -20.27 8.52 5.10
N ARG A 108 -21.27 8.96 4.34
CA ARG A 108 -21.30 10.35 3.88
C ARG A 108 -21.79 11.24 5.00
N ALA A 109 -21.15 11.13 6.17
CA ALA A 109 -21.39 12.07 7.24
C ALA A 109 -20.97 13.43 6.71
N SER A 110 -21.92 14.37 6.73
CA SER A 110 -21.64 15.74 6.35
C SER A 110 -21.43 16.58 7.59
N ALA A 111 -20.45 17.46 7.54
CA ALA A 111 -20.21 18.46 8.57
C ALA A 111 -20.60 19.84 8.04
N GLN A 112 -21.11 20.67 8.95
CA GLN A 112 -21.24 22.12 8.76
C GLN A 112 -20.51 22.79 9.92
N LEU A 113 -19.19 22.90 9.78
CA LEU A 113 -18.29 23.38 10.82
C LEU A 113 -17.51 24.58 10.32
N SER A 114 -17.25 25.53 11.21
CA SER A 114 -16.45 26.73 10.93
C SER A 114 -15.38 26.88 11.99
N PHE A 115 -14.15 27.09 11.55
CA PHE A 115 -12.97 27.25 12.39
C PHE A 115 -12.33 28.60 12.13
N GLY A 116 -11.91 29.26 13.22
CA GLY A 116 -11.28 30.57 13.16
C GLY A 116 -9.81 30.49 12.74
N VAL A 117 -9.23 31.67 12.50
CA VAL A 117 -7.77 31.81 12.35
C VAL A 117 -7.10 31.35 13.65
N GLY A 118 -6.00 30.62 13.54
CA GLY A 118 -5.23 30.13 14.68
C GLY A 118 -5.70 28.79 15.25
N THR A 119 -6.78 28.19 14.76
CA THR A 119 -7.18 26.83 15.14
C THR A 119 -6.12 25.81 14.69
N ARG A 120 -5.78 24.86 15.56
CA ARG A 120 -4.83 23.78 15.25
C ARG A 120 -5.49 22.71 14.39
N VAL A 121 -4.75 22.12 13.45
CA VAL A 121 -5.30 21.09 12.54
C VAL A 121 -5.85 19.87 13.29
N GLU A 122 -5.20 19.45 14.37
CA GLU A 122 -5.66 18.32 15.20
C GLU A 122 -7.02 18.60 15.87
N GLU A 123 -7.36 19.86 16.14
CA GLU A 123 -8.68 20.24 16.65
C GLU A 123 -9.75 20.12 15.55
N VAL A 124 -9.43 20.56 14.33
CA VAL A 124 -10.31 20.39 13.15
C VAL A 124 -10.58 18.90 12.91
N ILE A 125 -9.54 18.08 12.91
CA ILE A 125 -9.64 16.63 12.70
C ILE A 125 -10.53 15.97 13.76
N ARG A 126 -10.36 16.33 15.04
CA ARG A 126 -11.20 15.80 16.14
C ARG A 126 -12.65 16.25 16.01
N ALA A 127 -12.89 17.49 15.60
CA ALA A 127 -14.24 18.00 15.38
C ALA A 127 -14.94 17.28 14.22
N LEU A 128 -14.22 16.97 13.14
CA LEU A 128 -14.72 16.15 12.03
C LEU A 128 -15.04 14.72 12.49
N ALA A 129 -14.16 14.08 13.27
CA ALA A 129 -14.41 12.75 13.83
C ALA A 129 -15.63 12.71 14.76
N ALA A 130 -15.81 13.74 15.59
CA ALA A 130 -16.96 13.88 16.48
C ALA A 130 -18.27 14.10 15.71
N ALA A 131 -18.24 14.85 14.60
CA ALA A 131 -19.37 15.00 13.69
C ALA A 131 -19.69 13.71 12.91
N TRP A 132 -18.71 12.80 12.78
CA TRP A 132 -18.83 11.47 12.18
C TRP A 132 -19.14 10.35 13.20
N PRO A 133 -19.64 10.69 14.39
CA PRO A 133 -19.60 9.88 15.64
C PRO A 133 -18.58 8.71 15.76
N LEU A 134 -17.35 8.86 15.27
CA LEU A 134 -16.34 7.79 15.35
C LEU A 134 -15.24 8.16 16.36
N PRO A 135 -14.80 7.22 17.24
CA PRO A 135 -13.61 7.42 18.05
C PRO A 135 -12.38 7.65 17.17
N ILE A 136 -11.48 8.51 17.62
CA ILE A 136 -10.28 8.87 16.87
C ILE A 136 -9.00 8.53 17.65
N ASP A 137 -8.07 7.90 16.95
CA ASP A 137 -6.70 7.68 17.40
C ASP A 137 -5.76 8.59 16.59
N ILE A 138 -5.21 9.59 17.28
CA ILE A 138 -4.29 10.58 16.71
C ILE A 138 -3.20 10.89 17.73
N ASP A 139 -1.95 10.91 17.27
CA ASP A 139 -0.79 11.27 18.07
C ASP A 139 -0.49 12.77 17.92
N ASN A 140 -0.82 13.56 18.94
CA ASN A 140 -0.63 15.02 18.92
C ASN A 140 0.84 15.43 18.75
N ALA A 141 1.81 14.60 19.16
CA ALA A 141 3.23 14.90 19.01
C ALA A 141 3.61 15.03 17.52
N GLN A 142 2.93 14.29 16.64
CA GLN A 142 3.16 14.34 15.18
C GLN A 142 2.65 15.65 14.54
N PHE A 143 1.87 16.44 15.27
CA PHE A 143 1.29 17.70 14.81
C PHE A 143 1.84 18.91 15.57
N ALA A 144 2.83 18.72 16.45
CA ALA A 144 3.45 19.80 17.23
C ALA A 144 3.99 20.94 16.34
N ASP A 145 4.62 20.60 15.20
CA ASP A 145 5.17 21.56 14.24
C ASP A 145 4.16 22.06 13.19
N ALA A 146 2.91 21.56 13.23
CA ALA A 146 1.89 21.95 12.28
C ALA A 146 1.51 23.42 12.52
N ARG A 147 1.66 24.25 11.50
CA ARG A 147 1.23 25.65 11.56
C ARG A 147 -0.28 25.70 11.78
N PRO A 148 -0.78 26.51 12.73
CA PRO A 148 -2.21 26.74 12.85
C PRO A 148 -2.80 27.34 11.57
N LEU A 149 -4.12 27.25 11.41
CA LEU A 149 -4.82 27.81 10.27
C LEU A 149 -4.52 29.32 10.12
N SER A 150 -3.94 29.68 8.98
CA SER A 150 -3.63 31.09 8.64
C SER A 150 -4.86 31.91 8.22
N SER A 151 -5.95 31.22 7.87
CA SER A 151 -7.24 31.79 7.50
C SER A 151 -8.35 30.95 8.13
N GLY A 152 -9.56 31.49 8.27
CA GLY A 152 -10.71 30.67 8.67
C GLY A 152 -10.92 29.50 7.70
N LEU A 153 -11.41 28.38 8.23
CA LEU A 153 -11.76 27.19 7.46
C LEU A 153 -13.25 26.89 7.67
N VAL A 154 -13.98 26.75 6.57
CA VAL A 154 -15.36 26.28 6.58
C VAL A 154 -15.38 24.90 5.96
N VAL A 155 -15.93 23.92 6.68
CA VAL A 155 -16.23 22.60 6.15
C VAL A 155 -17.74 22.49 6.03
N ASP A 156 -18.22 22.46 4.79
CA ASP A 156 -19.63 22.24 4.44
C ASP A 156 -19.68 21.10 3.41
N GLY A 157 -20.11 19.92 3.87
CA GLY A 157 -20.19 18.72 3.02
C GLY A 157 -19.50 17.51 3.60
N ASP A 158 -18.99 16.64 2.71
CA ASP A 158 -18.50 15.30 3.02
C ASP A 158 -17.26 15.30 3.91
N ILE A 159 -17.37 14.71 5.11
CA ILE A 159 -16.28 14.59 6.07
C ILE A 159 -15.10 13.78 5.50
N PRO A 160 -15.27 12.60 4.85
CA PRO A 160 -14.16 11.89 4.21
C PRO A 160 -13.35 12.77 3.26
N GLN A 161 -14.01 13.57 2.42
CA GLN A 161 -13.33 14.51 1.52
C GLN A 161 -12.56 15.58 2.30
N ALA A 162 -13.17 16.19 3.31
CA ALA A 162 -12.51 17.20 4.15
C ALA A 162 -11.26 16.64 4.87
N MET A 163 -11.35 15.41 5.39
CA MET A 163 -10.21 14.69 5.98
C MET A 163 -9.11 14.45 4.96
N THR A 164 -9.47 14.11 3.71
CA THR A 164 -8.52 13.89 2.60
C THR A 164 -7.81 15.18 2.19
N ASP A 165 -8.53 16.29 2.13
CA ASP A 165 -7.95 17.60 1.79
C ASP A 165 -6.98 18.08 2.89
N LEU A 166 -7.36 17.89 4.17
CA LEU A 166 -6.48 18.17 5.30
C LEU A 166 -5.26 17.25 5.31
N ALA A 167 -5.44 15.96 5.02
CA ALA A 167 -4.35 14.99 4.91
C ALA A 167 -3.32 15.41 3.86
N TYR A 168 -3.80 15.86 2.70
CA TYR A 168 -2.95 16.40 1.64
C TYR A 168 -2.20 17.67 2.07
N ALA A 169 -2.88 18.60 2.74
CA ALA A 169 -2.31 19.88 3.16
C ALA A 169 -1.28 19.73 4.30
N TYR A 170 -1.57 18.89 5.29
CA TYR A 170 -0.77 18.72 6.51
C TYR A 170 0.11 17.46 6.50
N LYS A 171 0.13 16.74 5.37
CA LYS A 171 1.00 15.57 5.11
C LYS A 171 0.83 14.47 6.15
N PHE A 172 -0.42 14.13 6.45
CA PHE A 172 -0.78 12.97 7.25
C PHE A 172 -1.59 11.99 6.42
N GLU A 173 -1.74 10.77 6.93
CA GLU A 173 -2.60 9.73 6.38
C GLU A 173 -3.72 9.43 7.39
N TRP A 174 -4.88 9.04 6.88
CA TRP A 174 -6.00 8.66 7.70
C TRP A 174 -6.75 7.47 7.10
N MET A 175 -7.34 6.65 7.95
CA MET A 175 -8.21 5.56 7.53
C MET A 175 -9.20 5.15 8.61
N GLN A 176 -10.23 4.40 8.23
CA GLN A 176 -11.10 3.71 9.18
C GLN A 176 -10.62 2.27 9.42
N ASP A 177 -10.19 1.98 10.66
CA ASP A 177 -9.82 0.64 11.13
C ASP A 177 -10.66 0.28 12.36
N ARG A 178 -11.31 -0.88 12.33
CA ARG A 178 -12.11 -1.46 13.44
C ARG A 178 -13.05 -0.46 14.15
N GLY A 179 -13.77 0.33 13.36
CA GLY A 179 -14.75 1.30 13.87
C GLY A 179 -14.13 2.56 14.49
N ARG A 180 -12.88 2.87 14.14
CA ARG A 180 -12.16 4.06 14.61
C ARG A 180 -11.52 4.79 13.44
N ILE A 181 -11.40 6.11 13.55
CA ILE A 181 -10.59 6.92 12.65
C ILE A 181 -9.16 6.89 13.19
N VAL A 182 -8.23 6.39 12.38
CA VAL A 182 -6.81 6.41 12.70
C VAL A 182 -6.13 7.47 11.87
N VAL A 183 -5.39 8.36 12.53
CA VAL A 183 -4.63 9.44 11.88
C VAL A 183 -3.16 9.30 12.26
N THR A 184 -2.29 9.28 11.25
CA THR A 184 -0.85 9.12 11.48
C THR A 184 -0.03 9.85 10.43
N LYS A 185 1.13 10.34 10.84
CA LYS A 185 2.24 10.66 9.94
C LYS A 185 3.21 9.47 9.96
N PRO A 186 3.22 8.61 8.93
CA PRO A 186 3.95 7.34 8.97
C PRO A 186 5.47 7.53 9.16
N ASN A 187 6.01 8.66 8.69
CA ASN A 187 7.44 8.96 8.76
C ASN A 187 7.85 9.65 10.07
N MET A 188 6.93 9.97 10.97
CA MET A 188 7.25 10.59 12.26
C MET A 188 7.28 9.55 13.37
N PRO A 189 8.07 9.76 14.45
CA PRO A 189 7.99 8.91 15.63
C PRO A 189 6.55 8.80 16.16
N ARG A 190 6.21 7.64 16.73
CA ARG A 190 4.92 7.38 17.37
C ARG A 190 5.13 7.11 18.86
N THR A 191 4.16 7.56 19.67
CA THR A 191 4.12 7.32 21.12
C THR A 191 3.49 5.97 21.52
N ALA A 192 3.05 5.18 20.54
CA ALA A 192 2.42 3.88 20.77
C ALA A 192 3.38 2.88 21.44
N THR A 193 2.83 1.96 22.23
CA THR A 193 3.59 0.85 22.84
C THR A 193 4.21 -0.02 21.75
N VAL A 194 5.48 -0.35 21.93
CA VAL A 194 6.24 -1.20 21.01
C VAL A 194 5.90 -2.67 21.26
N VAL A 195 5.54 -3.39 20.21
CA VAL A 195 5.35 -4.84 20.24
C VAL A 195 6.63 -5.55 19.80
N LYS A 196 7.16 -6.44 20.62
CA LYS A 196 8.36 -7.21 20.29
C LYS A 196 8.06 -8.28 19.23
N VAL A 197 8.86 -8.32 18.17
CA VAL A 197 8.79 -9.31 17.09
C VAL A 197 10.12 -10.04 16.98
N ASP A 198 10.17 -11.26 17.50
CA ASP A 198 11.32 -12.15 17.46
C ASP A 198 10.87 -13.61 17.28
N GLN A 199 11.85 -14.53 17.23
CA GLN A 199 11.59 -15.97 17.05
C GLN A 199 10.76 -16.60 18.18
N PHE A 200 10.69 -15.98 19.36
CA PHE A 200 9.95 -16.45 20.53
C PHE A 200 8.57 -15.77 20.66
N SER A 201 8.39 -14.58 20.10
CA SER A 201 7.16 -13.79 20.16
C SER A 201 6.17 -14.09 19.04
N GLY A 202 6.51 -15.03 18.16
CA GLY A 202 5.62 -15.54 17.11
C GLY A 202 5.99 -15.10 15.70
N MET A 203 7.21 -14.61 15.46
CA MET A 203 7.72 -14.38 14.10
C MET A 203 7.68 -15.67 13.27
N ILE A 204 7.23 -15.56 12.03
CA ILE A 204 7.14 -16.66 11.06
C ILE A 204 8.13 -16.38 9.94
N GLY A 205 9.08 -17.30 9.76
CA GLY A 205 10.15 -17.14 8.77
C GLY A 205 11.18 -16.10 9.20
N ILE A 206 11.72 -15.36 8.24
CA ILE A 206 12.71 -14.31 8.44
C ILE A 206 12.15 -12.96 7.97
N PRO A 207 12.47 -11.85 8.64
CA PRO A 207 12.10 -10.53 8.16
C PRO A 207 12.85 -10.19 6.86
N GLU A 208 12.18 -9.44 5.98
CA GLU A 208 12.73 -8.90 4.75
C GLU A 208 12.95 -7.39 4.91
N VAL A 209 14.19 -6.94 4.84
CA VAL A 209 14.51 -5.51 4.76
C VAL A 209 14.03 -4.96 3.41
N SER A 210 13.20 -3.94 3.43
CA SER A 210 12.62 -3.33 2.22
C SER A 210 12.92 -1.83 2.13
N ARG A 211 12.50 -1.20 1.03
CA ARG A 211 12.61 0.25 0.79
C ARG A 211 14.05 0.80 0.68
N GLY A 212 14.85 0.20 -0.20
CA GLY A 212 16.11 0.76 -0.67
C GLY A 212 17.37 0.35 0.12
N PRO A 213 18.55 0.86 -0.28
CA PRO A 213 19.85 0.44 0.27
C PRO A 213 20.02 0.79 1.75
N ASP A 214 19.30 1.79 2.25
CA ASP A 214 19.32 2.21 3.66
C ASP A 214 18.41 1.37 4.58
N GLY A 215 17.68 0.39 4.03
CA GLY A 215 16.85 -0.55 4.82
C GLY A 215 15.75 0.13 5.64
N LEU A 216 15.12 1.15 5.07
CA LEU A 216 14.14 2.01 5.77
C LEU A 216 12.82 1.28 6.07
N GLY A 217 12.56 0.16 5.41
CA GLY A 217 11.39 -0.67 5.62
C GLY A 217 11.74 -2.08 6.10
N VAL A 218 10.75 -2.75 6.69
CA VAL A 218 10.80 -4.17 7.00
C VAL A 218 9.46 -4.80 6.64
N PHE A 219 9.49 -5.95 6.00
CA PHE A 219 8.35 -6.84 5.90
C PHE A 219 8.57 -8.03 6.83
N VAL A 220 7.60 -8.32 7.69
CA VAL A 220 7.69 -9.44 8.63
C VAL A 220 6.33 -10.09 8.82
N ALA A 221 6.31 -11.42 8.86
CA ALA A 221 5.14 -12.20 9.19
C ALA A 221 5.20 -12.66 10.65
N VAL A 222 4.08 -12.61 11.34
CA VAL A 222 3.92 -13.11 12.71
C VAL A 222 2.67 -13.98 12.82
N GLN A 223 2.59 -14.82 13.85
CA GLN A 223 1.33 -15.47 14.26
C GLN A 223 0.22 -14.42 14.37
N LEU A 224 -1.00 -14.79 13.95
CA LEU A 224 -2.10 -13.83 13.89
C LEU A 224 -2.27 -13.12 15.25
N ASN A 225 -2.07 -11.81 15.24
CA ASN A 225 -2.10 -11.00 16.45
C ASN A 225 -3.14 -9.89 16.29
N PRO A 226 -4.34 -10.07 16.90
CA PRO A 226 -5.40 -9.10 16.76
C PRO A 226 -5.13 -7.83 17.56
N ALA A 227 -4.08 -7.75 18.40
CA ALA A 227 -3.71 -6.52 19.11
C ALA A 227 -2.93 -5.53 18.24
N LEU A 228 -2.29 -5.98 17.16
CA LEU A 228 -1.57 -5.10 16.22
C LEU A 228 -2.55 -4.12 15.54
N ARG A 229 -2.12 -2.87 15.37
CA ARG A 229 -2.88 -1.76 14.77
C ARG A 229 -2.00 -0.96 13.82
N ILE A 230 -2.62 -0.29 12.85
CA ILE A 230 -1.93 0.51 11.83
C ILE A 230 -1.18 1.74 12.39
N ASN A 231 -1.56 2.23 13.58
CA ASN A 231 -0.82 3.27 14.32
C ASN A 231 0.16 2.69 15.37
N GLY A 232 0.37 1.37 15.38
CA GLY A 232 1.26 0.70 16.32
C GLY A 232 2.74 0.79 15.95
N LYS A 233 3.58 0.27 16.83
CA LYS A 233 5.02 0.09 16.62
C LYS A 233 5.41 -1.38 16.85
N ILE A 234 6.40 -1.83 16.11
CA ILE A 234 7.07 -3.10 16.34
C ILE A 234 8.57 -2.88 16.56
N ASN A 235 9.20 -3.71 17.38
CA ASN A 235 10.65 -3.85 17.41
C ASN A 235 11.01 -5.24 16.91
N VAL A 236 11.69 -5.29 15.77
CA VAL A 236 12.11 -6.54 15.14
C VAL A 236 13.48 -6.93 15.68
N GLU A 237 13.60 -8.17 16.15
CA GLU A 237 14.86 -8.79 16.57
C GLU A 237 14.97 -10.16 15.90
N SER A 238 15.89 -10.29 14.96
CA SER A 238 16.17 -11.52 14.23
C SER A 238 17.67 -11.70 14.06
N GLU A 239 18.11 -12.95 14.16
CA GLU A 239 19.48 -13.35 13.81
C GLU A 239 19.70 -13.31 12.29
N PHE A 240 18.64 -13.60 11.52
CA PHE A 240 18.67 -13.65 10.06
C PHE A 240 17.71 -12.63 9.48
N ALA A 241 18.12 -11.96 8.41
CA ALA A 241 17.24 -11.12 7.60
C ALA A 241 17.48 -11.45 6.13
N THR A 242 16.42 -11.43 5.34
CA THR A 242 16.55 -11.31 3.89
C THR A 242 16.40 -9.84 3.51
N PHE A 243 16.69 -9.51 2.28
CA PHE A 243 16.55 -8.17 1.76
C PHE A 243 15.73 -8.22 0.48
N ASN A 244 14.94 -7.18 0.26
CA ASN A 244 14.22 -6.95 -0.96
C ASN A 244 15.22 -6.85 -2.10
N THR A 245 15.31 -7.91 -2.90
CA THR A 245 16.39 -8.13 -3.86
C THR A 245 16.32 -7.17 -5.04
N GLY A 246 15.22 -6.41 -5.19
CA GLY A 246 15.05 -5.47 -6.28
C GLY A 246 16.20 -4.46 -6.37
N ASN A 247 16.50 -3.74 -5.30
CA ASN A 247 17.54 -2.71 -5.30
C ASN A 247 18.97 -3.25 -5.03
N LEU A 248 19.12 -4.46 -4.47
CA LEU A 248 20.43 -4.99 -4.03
C LEU A 248 21.31 -5.54 -5.14
N PHE A 249 20.76 -5.83 -6.31
CA PHE A 249 21.58 -6.13 -7.49
C PHE A 249 22.32 -4.90 -8.03
N VAL A 250 21.95 -3.70 -7.56
CA VAL A 250 22.25 -2.43 -8.23
C VAL A 250 22.97 -1.44 -7.32
N THR A 251 22.72 -1.53 -6.02
CA THR A 251 23.35 -0.72 -4.97
C THR A 251 23.89 -1.66 -3.91
N GLU A 252 25.18 -1.54 -3.57
CA GLU A 252 25.73 -2.23 -2.40
C GLU A 252 24.95 -1.79 -1.15
N LEU A 253 24.74 -2.69 -0.20
CA LEU A 253 24.19 -2.33 1.11
C LEU A 253 25.08 -1.25 1.73
N THR A 254 24.52 -0.07 1.98
CA THR A 254 25.25 1.02 2.64
C THR A 254 24.91 1.02 4.13
N GLY A 255 25.92 0.85 5.00
CA GLY A 255 25.80 0.93 6.46
C GLY A 255 25.25 -0.33 7.15
N ASP A 256 24.68 -0.15 8.36
CA ASP A 256 24.04 -1.19 9.19
C ASP A 256 22.62 -1.52 8.69
N ALA A 257 22.48 -1.85 7.40
CA ALA A 257 21.21 -2.27 6.83
C ALA A 257 20.78 -3.61 7.46
N THR A 258 20.06 -3.54 8.57
CA THR A 258 19.57 -4.67 9.35
C THR A 258 18.06 -4.60 9.46
N ALA A 259 17.41 -5.76 9.50
CA ALA A 259 16.00 -5.84 9.86
C ALA A 259 15.74 -5.48 11.33
N ASN A 260 16.79 -5.40 12.16
CA ASN A 260 16.64 -5.16 13.59
C ASN A 260 16.38 -3.68 13.90
N GLY A 261 15.41 -3.43 14.77
CA GLY A 261 15.09 -2.09 15.26
C GLY A 261 13.59 -1.79 15.31
N GLU A 262 13.27 -0.55 15.65
CA GLU A 262 11.89 -0.07 15.76
C GLU A 262 11.33 0.40 14.42
N TYR A 263 10.11 -0.06 14.11
CA TYR A 263 9.35 0.29 12.92
C TYR A 263 7.93 0.71 13.31
N ASN A 264 7.46 1.79 12.70
CA ASN A 264 6.05 2.13 12.65
C ASN A 264 5.33 1.16 11.72
N ILE A 265 4.22 0.57 12.15
CA ILE A 265 3.38 -0.25 11.27
C ILE A 265 2.79 0.67 10.19
N PHE A 266 3.08 0.41 8.92
CA PHE A 266 2.59 1.21 7.79
C PHE A 266 1.39 0.55 7.11
N ALA A 267 1.51 -0.75 6.84
CA ALA A 267 0.42 -1.58 6.33
C ALA A 267 0.43 -2.94 7.03
N MET A 268 -0.72 -3.60 7.06
CA MET A 268 -0.81 -4.94 7.61
C MET A 268 -1.87 -5.76 6.89
N LYS A 269 -1.69 -7.08 6.87
CA LYS A 269 -2.64 -8.03 6.33
C LYS A 269 -2.88 -9.16 7.31
N HIS A 270 -4.14 -9.45 7.62
CA HIS A 270 -4.50 -10.65 8.37
C HIS A 270 -4.97 -11.72 7.40
N SER A 271 -4.38 -12.91 7.48
CA SER A 271 -4.75 -14.05 6.64
C SER A 271 -4.97 -15.28 7.51
N GLY A 272 -6.05 -16.02 7.26
CA GLY A 272 -6.37 -17.20 8.03
C GLY A 272 -7.16 -18.23 7.24
N ASP A 273 -6.88 -19.51 7.48
CA ASP A 273 -7.72 -20.66 7.13
C ASP A 273 -7.74 -21.61 8.32
N SER A 274 -8.92 -21.83 8.91
CA SER A 274 -9.06 -22.61 10.14
C SER A 274 -8.75 -24.11 10.00
N HIS A 275 -8.50 -24.56 8.77
CA HIS A 275 -8.17 -25.95 8.44
C HIS A 275 -6.79 -26.08 7.79
N SER A 276 -5.95 -25.04 7.87
CA SER A 276 -4.57 -25.08 7.43
C SER A 276 -3.64 -24.38 8.43
N ASP A 277 -2.35 -24.39 8.15
CA ASP A 277 -1.35 -23.65 8.93
C ASP A 277 -1.35 -22.13 8.66
N LEU A 278 -2.13 -21.66 7.68
CA LEU A 278 -2.28 -20.23 7.41
C LEU A 278 -3.10 -19.58 8.53
N TRP A 279 -2.43 -18.91 9.47
CA TRP A 279 -3.07 -18.09 10.50
C TRP A 279 -2.09 -17.01 10.98
N ARG A 280 -1.94 -15.95 10.20
CA ARG A 280 -0.84 -14.98 10.38
C ARG A 280 -1.25 -13.53 10.15
N THR A 281 -0.46 -12.64 10.73
CA THR A 281 -0.45 -11.20 10.43
C THR A 281 0.85 -10.88 9.69
N GLU A 282 0.73 -10.31 8.50
CA GLU A 282 1.84 -9.77 7.73
C GLU A 282 1.92 -8.27 7.99
N ILE A 283 3.11 -7.77 8.25
CA ILE A 283 3.36 -6.37 8.64
C ILE A 283 4.35 -5.80 7.66
N ASP A 284 3.99 -4.66 7.09
CA ASP A 284 4.92 -3.77 6.41
C ASP A 284 5.20 -2.58 7.34
N GLY A 285 6.42 -2.54 7.89
CA GLY A 285 6.89 -1.55 8.84
C GLY A 285 7.85 -0.56 8.21
N LEU A 286 7.84 0.68 8.69
CA LEU A 286 8.68 1.78 8.23
C LEU A 286 9.41 2.42 9.41
N ARG A 287 10.72 2.65 9.30
CA ARG A 287 11.46 3.39 10.35
C ARG A 287 10.93 4.82 10.48
N ALA A 288 11.03 5.41 11.67
CA ALA A 288 10.77 6.85 11.83
C ALA A 288 11.90 7.67 11.18
N GLY A 289 11.59 8.83 10.60
CA GLY A 289 12.57 9.74 10.01
C GLY A 289 12.94 9.46 8.55
N THR A 290 12.24 8.57 7.85
CA THR A 290 12.57 8.12 6.47
C THR A 290 12.07 9.07 5.37
N ILE A 291 11.81 10.34 5.68
CA ILE A 291 11.66 11.33 4.60
C ILE A 291 13.10 11.58 4.14
N PRO A 292 13.47 11.33 2.87
CA PRO A 292 14.71 11.86 2.34
C PRO A 292 14.67 13.36 2.63
N THR A 293 15.56 13.84 3.49
CA THR A 293 15.58 15.26 3.86
C THR A 293 15.58 16.06 2.56
N ALA A 294 14.56 16.89 2.32
CA ALA A 294 14.47 17.72 1.11
C ALA A 294 15.70 18.63 0.91
N THR A 295 16.58 18.70 1.91
CA THR A 295 17.84 19.42 1.94
C THR A 295 19.04 18.63 1.39
N GLU A 296 18.91 17.36 0.99
CA GLU A 296 19.91 16.73 0.11
C GLU A 296 19.74 17.27 -1.32
N THR A 297 20.06 18.55 -1.45
CA THR A 297 20.35 19.16 -2.74
C THR A 297 21.47 18.35 -3.37
N ALA A 298 21.21 17.84 -4.57
CA ALA A 298 22.18 17.15 -5.42
C ALA A 298 23.60 17.70 -5.25
N THR A 299 24.44 16.98 -4.50
CA THR A 299 25.88 17.25 -4.47
C THR A 299 26.49 16.86 -5.80
N GLN A 300 27.68 17.34 -6.16
CA GLN A 300 28.36 16.92 -7.41
C GLN A 300 28.59 15.39 -7.51
N GLN A 301 28.46 14.66 -6.40
CA GLN A 301 28.53 13.20 -6.36
C GLN A 301 27.13 12.52 -6.43
N ASN A 302 26.07 13.08 -5.83
CA ASN A 302 24.68 12.57 -5.90
C ASN A 302 23.81 13.18 -7.02
N GLY A 303 24.32 14.16 -7.77
CA GLY A 303 23.56 14.87 -8.80
C GLY A 303 23.57 14.23 -10.18
N LYS A 304 24.24 13.09 -10.37
CA LYS A 304 24.33 12.44 -11.68
C LYS A 304 23.13 11.54 -11.93
N LEU A 305 22.59 11.60 -13.13
CA LEU A 305 21.44 10.79 -13.51
C LEU A 305 21.89 9.52 -14.22
N VAL A 306 21.39 8.35 -13.81
CA VAL A 306 21.42 7.13 -14.64
C VAL A 306 20.76 7.45 -15.98
N TRP A 307 21.34 6.96 -17.06
CA TRP A 307 20.95 7.36 -18.43
C TRP A 307 21.14 8.85 -18.76
N GLY A 308 21.76 9.65 -17.90
CA GLY A 308 21.93 11.09 -18.09
C GLY A 308 22.64 11.47 -19.39
N ALA A 309 23.51 10.62 -19.93
CA ALA A 309 24.18 10.82 -21.21
C ALA A 309 23.27 10.59 -22.43
N ARG A 310 22.11 9.93 -22.27
CA ARG A 310 21.13 9.67 -23.33
C ARG A 310 20.15 10.82 -23.55
N VAL A 311 20.15 11.82 -22.67
CA VAL A 311 19.21 12.93 -22.68
C VAL A 311 19.95 14.27 -22.68
N ASP A 312 19.27 15.34 -23.10
CA ASP A 312 19.85 16.68 -23.09
C ASP A 312 19.91 17.27 -21.66
N GLN A 313 20.56 18.44 -21.53
CA GLN A 313 20.71 19.10 -20.23
C GLN A 313 19.38 19.59 -19.66
N ALA A 314 18.47 20.09 -20.49
CA ALA A 314 17.17 20.60 -20.05
C ALA A 314 16.32 19.47 -19.45
N PHE A 315 16.36 18.29 -20.06
CA PHE A 315 15.74 17.08 -19.55
C PHE A 315 16.30 16.69 -18.18
N ARG A 316 17.64 16.64 -18.03
CA ARG A 316 18.27 16.30 -16.75
C ARG A 316 17.89 17.28 -15.63
N VAL A 317 17.88 18.58 -15.92
CA VAL A 317 17.47 19.59 -14.93
C VAL A 317 16.03 19.37 -14.50
N LYS A 318 15.12 19.22 -15.47
CA LYS A 318 13.70 19.06 -15.20
C LYS A 318 13.37 17.79 -14.42
N VAL A 319 14.01 16.66 -14.71
CA VAL A 319 13.80 15.42 -13.95
C VAL A 319 14.23 15.58 -12.49
N ARG A 320 15.33 16.28 -12.22
CA ARG A 320 15.76 16.57 -10.83
C ARG A 320 14.76 17.46 -10.10
N GLU A 321 14.25 18.49 -10.77
CA GLU A 321 13.21 19.36 -10.18
C GLU A 321 11.94 18.58 -9.85
N ILE A 322 11.50 17.70 -10.77
CA ILE A 322 10.36 16.81 -10.55
C ILE A 322 10.62 15.90 -9.35
N GLY A 323 11.78 15.26 -9.29
CA GLY A 323 12.18 14.42 -8.16
C GLY A 323 12.12 15.18 -6.83
N GLY A 324 12.65 16.41 -6.79
CA GLY A 324 12.57 17.27 -5.61
C GLY A 324 11.14 17.65 -5.22
N ARG A 325 10.30 18.06 -6.18
CA ARG A 325 8.90 18.43 -5.93
C ARG A 325 8.06 17.26 -5.43
N LEU A 326 8.32 16.06 -5.97
CA LEU A 326 7.59 14.84 -5.62
C LEU A 326 8.23 14.05 -4.47
N SER A 327 9.42 14.44 -3.99
CA SER A 327 10.22 13.64 -3.04
C SER A 327 10.49 12.21 -3.53
N ILE A 328 10.76 12.07 -4.84
CA ILE A 328 11.11 10.80 -5.50
C ILE A 328 12.54 10.92 -6.01
N ASP A 329 13.37 9.88 -5.86
CA ASP A 329 14.71 9.88 -6.45
C ASP A 329 14.60 10.01 -7.99
N PRO A 330 15.20 11.05 -8.60
CA PRO A 330 15.14 11.25 -10.04
C PRO A 330 15.74 10.09 -10.84
N ASN A 331 16.68 9.33 -10.27
CA ASN A 331 17.23 8.13 -10.92
C ASN A 331 16.20 7.01 -11.06
N TRP A 332 15.21 6.93 -10.17
CA TRP A 332 14.13 5.95 -10.31
C TRP A 332 13.24 6.28 -11.50
N ILE A 333 12.88 7.56 -11.65
CA ILE A 333 12.12 8.04 -12.81
C ILE A 333 12.92 7.80 -14.10
N MET A 334 14.24 8.08 -14.09
CA MET A 334 15.12 7.82 -15.24
C MET A 334 15.19 6.33 -15.61
N ALA A 335 15.29 5.43 -14.64
CA ALA A 335 15.34 3.99 -14.89
C ALA A 335 14.01 3.45 -15.44
N VAL A 336 12.88 3.92 -14.93
CA VAL A 336 11.56 3.60 -15.49
C VAL A 336 11.47 4.10 -16.93
N MET A 337 11.80 5.36 -17.19
CA MET A 337 11.77 5.90 -18.56
C MET A 337 12.70 5.17 -19.52
N GLY A 338 13.87 4.76 -19.03
CA GLY A 338 14.80 3.91 -19.77
C GLY A 338 14.17 2.58 -20.16
N PHE A 339 13.50 1.89 -19.24
CA PHE A 339 12.86 0.61 -19.53
C PHE A 339 11.69 0.77 -20.52
N GLU A 340 10.78 1.69 -20.20
CA GLU A 340 9.53 1.93 -20.92
C GLU A 340 9.74 2.37 -22.38
N THR A 341 10.85 3.04 -22.67
CA THR A 341 11.19 3.50 -24.02
C THR A 341 12.16 2.59 -24.77
N GLY A 342 12.52 1.43 -24.21
CA GLY A 342 13.58 0.60 -24.78
C GLY A 342 14.94 1.32 -24.84
N TYR A 343 15.22 2.16 -23.84
CA TYR A 343 16.44 2.95 -23.63
C TYR A 343 16.65 4.11 -24.61
N THR A 344 15.59 4.50 -25.33
CA THR A 344 15.65 5.58 -26.32
C THR A 344 15.31 6.95 -25.75
N PHE A 345 14.57 7.02 -24.64
CA PHE A 345 13.99 8.27 -24.09
C PHE A 345 13.17 9.05 -25.13
N SER A 346 12.63 8.35 -26.12
CA SER A 346 11.83 8.96 -27.18
C SER A 346 10.41 9.25 -26.68
N PRO A 347 9.89 10.48 -26.83
CA PRO A 347 8.52 10.81 -26.48
C PRO A 347 7.49 10.15 -27.40
N ALA A 348 7.92 9.62 -28.55
CA ALA A 348 7.11 8.89 -29.51
C ALA A 348 7.25 7.36 -29.41
N ALA A 349 8.02 6.85 -28.43
CA ALA A 349 8.12 5.41 -28.20
C ALA A 349 6.71 4.84 -27.95
N ARG A 350 6.35 3.79 -28.68
CA ARG A 350 5.03 3.17 -28.59
C ARG A 350 5.17 1.66 -28.54
N ASN A 351 4.51 1.03 -27.57
CA ASN A 351 4.46 -0.43 -27.48
C ASN A 351 3.59 -1.02 -28.62
N PRO A 352 4.16 -1.86 -29.51
CA PRO A 352 3.41 -2.51 -30.58
C PRO A 352 2.23 -3.32 -30.03
N GLY A 353 1.03 -3.09 -30.56
CA GLY A 353 -0.20 -3.76 -30.08
C GLY A 353 -0.88 -3.07 -28.89
N SER A 354 -0.36 -1.95 -28.40
CA SER A 354 -0.99 -1.13 -27.35
C SER A 354 -1.17 0.34 -27.75
N THR A 355 -1.91 1.08 -26.94
CA THR A 355 -1.99 2.56 -27.00
C THR A 355 -0.88 3.23 -26.18
N ALA A 356 -0.19 2.48 -25.32
CA ALA A 356 0.93 2.91 -24.50
C ALA A 356 1.96 3.72 -25.31
N THR A 357 2.16 4.99 -24.93
CA THR A 357 3.02 5.93 -25.68
C THR A 357 3.80 6.85 -24.74
N GLY A 358 5.04 7.16 -25.12
CA GLY A 358 5.90 8.16 -24.47
C GLY A 358 6.84 7.62 -23.40
N LEU A 359 7.45 8.54 -22.66
CA LEU A 359 8.53 8.30 -21.71
C LEU A 359 8.18 7.27 -20.64
N ILE A 360 6.92 7.17 -20.23
CA ILE A 360 6.43 6.17 -19.26
C ILE A 360 5.30 5.31 -19.83
N GLN A 361 5.19 5.22 -21.16
CA GLN A 361 4.20 4.36 -21.84
C GLN A 361 2.73 4.57 -21.39
N LEU A 362 2.28 5.82 -21.29
CA LEU A 362 0.90 6.15 -20.91
C LEU A 362 -0.11 5.53 -21.90
N LEU A 363 -1.06 4.76 -21.37
CA LEU A 363 -2.23 4.32 -22.12
C LEU A 363 -3.13 5.52 -22.47
N GLU A 364 -3.92 5.38 -23.53
CA GLU A 364 -4.82 6.45 -23.99
C GLU A 364 -5.80 6.93 -22.90
N ALA A 365 -6.27 6.03 -22.03
CA ALA A 365 -7.12 6.39 -20.90
C ALA A 365 -6.36 7.26 -19.87
N SER A 366 -5.18 6.81 -19.43
CA SER A 366 -4.34 7.53 -18.47
C SER A 366 -3.85 8.88 -19.03
N ALA A 367 -3.57 8.97 -20.33
CA ALA A 367 -3.21 10.22 -20.99
C ALA A 367 -4.34 11.27 -20.86
N ARG A 368 -5.61 10.86 -20.96
CA ARG A 368 -6.76 11.75 -20.79
C ARG A 368 -6.92 12.23 -19.36
N GLU A 369 -6.65 11.37 -18.38
CA GLU A 369 -6.70 11.73 -16.95
C GLU A 369 -5.72 12.85 -16.60
N VAL A 370 -4.55 12.87 -17.24
CA VAL A 370 -3.55 13.95 -17.08
C VAL A 370 -3.70 15.07 -18.11
N GLY A 371 -4.83 15.12 -18.85
CA GLY A 371 -5.19 16.24 -19.72
C GLY A 371 -4.50 16.26 -21.09
N THR A 372 -4.16 15.11 -21.66
CA THR A 372 -3.54 14.98 -22.99
C THR A 372 -4.07 13.75 -23.76
N SER A 373 -3.41 13.38 -24.85
CA SER A 373 -3.66 12.15 -25.62
C SER A 373 -2.34 11.51 -26.05
N THR A 374 -2.36 10.22 -26.38
CA THR A 374 -1.16 9.51 -26.88
C THR A 374 -0.60 10.16 -28.15
N SER A 375 -1.48 10.69 -29.00
CA SER A 375 -1.09 11.41 -30.22
C SER A 375 -0.37 12.74 -29.94
N GLN A 376 -0.79 13.47 -28.90
CA GLN A 376 -0.14 14.71 -28.48
C GLN A 376 1.19 14.41 -27.79
N LEU A 377 1.21 13.41 -26.91
CA LEU A 377 2.42 12.91 -26.25
C LEU A 377 3.51 12.59 -27.28
N ALA A 378 3.19 11.83 -28.34
CA ALA A 378 4.14 11.46 -29.39
C ALA A 378 4.70 12.63 -30.20
N ARG A 379 3.99 13.77 -30.25
CA ARG A 379 4.39 14.96 -31.02
C ARG A 379 5.12 16.01 -30.18
N MET A 380 5.16 15.84 -28.86
CA MET A 380 5.84 16.75 -27.95
C MET A 380 7.33 16.45 -27.86
N THR A 381 8.11 17.43 -27.39
CA THR A 381 9.51 17.19 -27.03
C THR A 381 9.57 16.37 -25.74
N ALA A 382 10.65 15.61 -25.54
CA ALA A 382 10.86 14.82 -24.33
C ALA A 382 10.76 15.69 -23.06
N VAL A 383 11.32 16.90 -23.09
CA VAL A 383 11.26 17.86 -21.97
C VAL A 383 9.83 18.34 -21.68
N ARG A 384 8.98 18.58 -22.70
CA ARG A 384 7.58 18.94 -22.47
C ARG A 384 6.78 17.76 -21.94
N GLN A 385 7.09 16.55 -22.40
CA GLN A 385 6.42 15.34 -21.94
C GLN A 385 6.66 15.09 -20.44
N LEU A 386 7.78 15.55 -19.87
CA LEU A 386 8.05 15.47 -18.44
C LEU A 386 7.01 16.18 -17.55
N ASP A 387 6.28 17.18 -18.04
CA ASP A 387 5.19 17.81 -17.26
C ASP A 387 4.07 16.79 -16.97
N TYR A 388 3.79 15.93 -17.95
CA TYR A 388 2.80 14.86 -17.82
C TYR A 388 3.33 13.69 -17.00
N VAL A 389 4.64 13.42 -17.06
CA VAL A 389 5.29 12.46 -16.15
C VAL A 389 5.13 12.92 -14.70
N GLU A 390 5.42 14.19 -14.39
CA GLU A 390 5.19 14.74 -13.06
C GLU A 390 3.72 14.67 -12.64
N ALA A 391 2.80 15.11 -13.51
CA ALA A 391 1.37 15.06 -13.23
C ALA A 391 0.88 13.63 -12.95
N TYR A 392 1.42 12.64 -13.66
CA TYR A 392 1.09 11.23 -13.49
C TYR A 392 1.63 10.65 -12.17
N TYR A 393 2.86 10.99 -11.79
CA TYR A 393 3.46 10.50 -10.54
C TYR A 393 2.95 11.21 -9.28
N LYS A 394 2.41 12.44 -9.43
CA LYS A 394 1.95 13.26 -8.31
C LYS A 394 0.99 12.54 -7.33
N PRO A 395 -0.04 11.80 -7.78
CA PRO A 395 -0.94 11.06 -6.89
C PRO A 395 -0.25 9.95 -6.09
N TYR A 396 0.90 9.45 -6.57
CA TYR A 396 1.64 8.34 -5.98
C TYR A 396 2.85 8.78 -5.15
N SER A 397 3.23 10.06 -5.20
CA SER A 397 4.45 10.60 -4.58
C SER A 397 4.66 10.23 -3.10
N GLY A 398 3.61 10.17 -2.28
CA GLY A 398 3.71 9.73 -0.87
C GLY A 398 3.85 8.21 -0.67
N ARG A 399 3.51 7.43 -1.70
CA ARG A 399 3.51 5.96 -1.69
C ARG A 399 4.78 5.36 -2.29
N ILE A 400 5.52 6.11 -3.10
CA ILE A 400 6.73 5.64 -3.77
C ILE A 400 7.92 5.72 -2.82
N ARG A 401 8.46 4.56 -2.40
CA ARG A 401 9.55 4.48 -1.43
C ARG A 401 10.81 3.79 -1.96
N ASN A 402 10.75 3.23 -3.17
CA ASN A 402 11.87 2.58 -3.86
C ASN A 402 11.65 2.58 -5.38
N LEU A 403 12.65 2.10 -6.13
CA LEU A 403 12.60 1.97 -7.59
C LEU A 403 11.44 1.09 -8.06
N GLY A 404 11.18 -0.03 -7.36
CA GLY A 404 10.07 -0.93 -7.67
C GLY A 404 8.71 -0.25 -7.55
N ASP A 405 8.50 0.59 -6.53
CA ASP A 405 7.28 1.37 -6.37
C ASP A 405 7.12 2.42 -7.47
N ALA A 406 8.21 3.06 -7.90
CA ALA A 406 8.16 4.01 -9.02
C ALA A 406 7.74 3.29 -10.32
N TYR A 407 8.27 2.10 -10.58
CA TYR A 407 7.87 1.30 -11.73
C TYR A 407 6.43 0.80 -11.62
N LEU A 408 6.02 0.30 -10.46
CA LEU A 408 4.68 -0.23 -10.26
C LEU A 408 3.61 0.87 -10.25
N ALA A 409 3.95 2.11 -9.93
CA ALA A 409 3.05 3.23 -10.15
C ALA A 409 2.66 3.39 -11.63
N VAL A 410 3.49 2.91 -12.56
CA VAL A 410 3.20 2.91 -14.01
C VAL A 410 2.59 1.58 -14.46
N LEU A 411 3.18 0.45 -14.06
CA LEU A 411 2.76 -0.88 -14.51
C LEU A 411 1.44 -1.33 -13.86
N TRP A 412 1.34 -1.22 -12.53
CA TRP A 412 0.21 -1.74 -11.75
C TRP A 412 0.13 -1.08 -10.37
N PRO A 413 -0.56 0.07 -10.25
CA PRO A 413 -0.56 0.88 -9.03
C PRO A 413 -1.02 0.16 -7.75
N ALA A 414 -1.83 -0.89 -7.87
CA ALA A 414 -2.29 -1.69 -6.73
C ALA A 414 -1.17 -2.51 -6.07
N ALA A 415 -0.03 -2.73 -6.75
CA ALA A 415 1.14 -3.39 -6.17
C ALA A 415 2.13 -2.43 -5.49
N VAL A 416 1.92 -1.10 -5.57
CA VAL A 416 2.80 -0.12 -4.91
C VAL A 416 2.73 -0.28 -3.40
N GLY A 417 3.90 -0.38 -2.74
CA GLY A 417 4.03 -0.65 -1.31
C GLY A 417 3.76 -2.09 -0.88
N ARG A 418 3.49 -3.02 -1.81
CA ARG A 418 3.37 -4.45 -1.51
C ARG A 418 4.77 -5.11 -1.41
N PRO A 419 4.93 -6.24 -0.69
CA PRO A 419 6.19 -7.00 -0.65
C PRO A 419 6.47 -7.71 -1.98
N ASP A 420 7.72 -8.09 -2.24
CA ASP A 420 8.11 -8.75 -3.49
C ASP A 420 7.45 -10.12 -3.69
N SER A 421 7.10 -10.81 -2.60
CA SER A 421 6.33 -12.06 -2.62
C SER A 421 4.86 -11.88 -3.01
N TYR A 422 4.38 -10.65 -3.16
CA TYR A 422 3.01 -10.37 -3.55
C TYR A 422 2.75 -10.90 -4.97
N VAL A 423 1.78 -11.81 -5.08
CA VAL A 423 1.31 -12.33 -6.37
C VAL A 423 0.48 -11.26 -7.05
N MET A 424 0.98 -10.73 -8.18
CA MET A 424 0.26 -9.73 -8.96
C MET A 424 -0.77 -10.40 -9.86
N TRP A 425 -0.33 -11.38 -10.65
CA TRP A 425 -1.17 -12.06 -11.64
C TRP A 425 -0.85 -13.55 -11.72
N GLU A 426 -1.87 -14.36 -11.98
CA GLU A 426 -1.77 -15.79 -12.19
C GLU A 426 -2.31 -16.15 -13.57
N ARG A 427 -1.68 -17.12 -14.23
CA ARG A 427 -2.08 -17.58 -15.57
C ARG A 427 -3.38 -18.36 -15.52
N ASP A 428 -3.46 -19.31 -14.60
CA ASP A 428 -4.44 -20.40 -14.65
C ASP A 428 -5.61 -20.18 -13.69
N THR A 429 -5.47 -19.29 -12.71
CA THR A 429 -6.51 -18.98 -11.72
C THR A 429 -6.67 -17.47 -11.48
N GLY A 430 -7.76 -17.09 -10.82
CA GLY A 430 -8.00 -15.70 -10.41
C GLY A 430 -8.54 -14.75 -11.50
N PRO A 431 -8.81 -13.48 -11.15
CA PRO A 431 -9.48 -12.54 -12.04
C PRO A 431 -8.58 -11.85 -13.07
N TYR A 432 -7.25 -11.98 -12.96
CA TYR A 432 -6.27 -11.18 -13.72
C TYR A 432 -5.48 -11.97 -14.78
N GLN A 433 -6.09 -13.00 -15.36
CA GLN A 433 -5.44 -13.86 -16.35
C GLN A 433 -5.09 -13.11 -17.64
N ARG A 434 -5.82 -12.04 -17.97
CA ARG A 434 -5.55 -11.20 -19.15
C ARG A 434 -4.31 -10.33 -18.93
N GLU A 435 -4.17 -9.78 -17.73
CA GLU A 435 -3.01 -9.01 -17.31
C GLU A 435 -1.77 -9.90 -17.26
N TYR A 436 -1.90 -11.14 -16.77
CA TYR A 436 -0.84 -12.14 -16.89
C TYR A 436 -0.46 -12.36 -18.36
N ALA A 437 -1.43 -12.60 -19.26
CA ALA A 437 -1.14 -12.87 -20.66
C ALA A 437 -0.41 -11.70 -21.35
N ALA A 438 -0.85 -10.45 -21.09
CA ALA A 438 -0.23 -9.24 -21.63
C ALA A 438 1.20 -9.00 -21.08
N ASN A 439 1.48 -9.48 -19.87
CA ASN A 439 2.76 -9.28 -19.18
C ASN A 439 3.52 -10.58 -18.96
N SER A 440 3.19 -11.64 -19.71
CA SER A 440 3.76 -12.99 -19.52
C SER A 440 5.28 -13.04 -19.64
N GLY A 441 5.88 -12.05 -20.32
CA GLY A 441 7.33 -11.86 -20.37
C GLY A 441 7.98 -11.53 -19.02
N LEU A 442 7.21 -11.17 -17.99
CA LEU A 442 7.69 -10.93 -16.63
C LEU A 442 7.74 -12.21 -15.78
N ASP A 443 7.11 -13.32 -16.20
CA ASP A 443 7.18 -14.62 -15.49
C ASP A 443 8.53 -15.30 -15.80
N VAL A 444 9.58 -14.84 -15.11
CA VAL A 444 10.94 -15.34 -15.29
C VAL A 444 11.06 -16.79 -14.83
N SER A 445 10.36 -17.17 -13.76
CA SER A 445 10.40 -18.51 -13.19
C SER A 445 9.58 -19.54 -13.99
N ARG A 446 8.69 -19.08 -14.88
CA ARG A 446 7.79 -19.87 -15.73
C ARG A 446 6.85 -20.78 -14.94
N ASN A 447 6.51 -20.38 -13.72
CA ASN A 447 5.65 -21.16 -12.84
C ASN A 447 4.16 -20.85 -13.03
N GLY A 448 3.81 -19.91 -13.91
CA GLY A 448 2.43 -19.51 -14.15
C GLY A 448 1.95 -18.38 -13.22
N VAL A 449 2.86 -17.74 -12.49
CA VAL A 449 2.60 -16.68 -11.53
C VAL A 449 3.58 -15.54 -11.78
N ILE A 450 3.11 -14.30 -11.77
CA ILE A 450 3.96 -13.10 -11.79
C ILE A 450 3.87 -12.46 -10.42
N THR A 451 4.99 -12.49 -9.71
CA THR A 451 5.16 -11.78 -8.43
C THR A 451 5.62 -10.35 -8.64
N ARG A 452 5.45 -9.52 -7.62
CA ARG A 452 6.03 -8.18 -7.59
C ARG A 452 7.54 -8.23 -7.81
N GLY A 453 8.24 -9.16 -7.14
CA GLY A 453 9.69 -9.32 -7.27
C GLY A 453 10.14 -9.57 -8.70
N GLU A 454 9.43 -10.43 -9.43
CA GLU A 454 9.70 -10.70 -10.85
C GLU A 454 9.44 -9.49 -11.74
N ALA A 455 8.34 -8.77 -11.51
CA ALA A 455 8.03 -7.57 -12.27
C ALA A 455 9.09 -6.48 -12.11
N VAL A 456 9.54 -6.21 -10.88
CA VAL A 456 10.51 -5.13 -10.61
C VAL A 456 11.93 -5.46 -11.11
N ALA A 457 12.28 -6.74 -11.30
CA ALA A 457 13.59 -7.15 -11.80
C ALA A 457 13.97 -6.49 -13.15
N SER A 458 12.96 -6.23 -14.00
CA SER A 458 13.15 -5.59 -15.30
C SER A 458 13.61 -4.13 -15.18
N VAL A 459 13.02 -3.36 -14.26
CA VAL A 459 13.42 -1.96 -14.04
C VAL A 459 14.78 -1.87 -13.34
N ASN A 460 15.12 -2.85 -12.49
CA ASN A 460 16.45 -2.92 -11.86
C ASN A 460 17.54 -3.12 -12.92
N THR A 461 17.27 -3.96 -13.92
CA THR A 461 18.15 -4.12 -15.09
C THR A 461 18.33 -2.82 -15.86
N SER A 462 17.25 -2.04 -16.03
CA SER A 462 17.33 -0.72 -16.64
C SER A 462 18.22 0.23 -15.84
N TYR A 463 18.07 0.27 -14.51
CA TYR A 463 18.93 1.10 -13.67
C TYR A 463 20.40 0.71 -13.79
N MET A 464 20.73 -0.58 -13.67
CA MET A 464 22.11 -1.09 -13.84
C MET A 464 22.71 -0.68 -15.18
N ARG A 465 21.99 -0.91 -16.27
CA ARG A 465 22.43 -0.50 -17.61
C ARG A 465 22.59 1.02 -17.72
N GLY A 466 21.79 1.79 -17.00
CA GLY A 466 21.85 3.23 -16.97
C GLY A 466 23.10 3.79 -16.27
N GLN A 467 23.71 3.01 -15.37
CA GLN A 467 24.93 3.43 -14.64
C GLN A 467 26.10 3.73 -15.58
N GLN A 468 26.23 3.00 -16.69
CA GLN A 468 27.29 3.25 -17.69
C GLN A 468 27.10 4.57 -18.46
N PHE A 469 25.92 5.19 -18.36
CA PHE A 469 25.55 6.44 -19.03
C PHE A 469 25.34 7.58 -18.03
N VAL A 470 25.89 7.47 -16.83
CA VAL A 470 25.72 8.45 -15.75
C VAL A 470 26.32 9.79 -16.15
N ARG A 471 25.51 10.86 -16.05
CA ARG A 471 25.93 12.24 -16.40
C ARG A 471 25.27 13.31 -15.56
#